data_AF-A0A4Y2EH66-F1
#
_entry.id   AF-A0A4Y2EH66-F1
#
_cell.length_a   1.000
_cell.length_b   1.000
_cell.length_c   1.000
_cell.angle_alpha   90.00
_cell.angle_beta   90.00
_cell.angle_gamma   90.00
#
_symmetry.space_group_name_H-M   'P 1'
#
loop_
_entity.id
_entity.type
_entity.pdbx_description
1 polymer ?
#
loop_
_entity_poly.entity_id
_entity_poly.type
_entity_poly.pdbx_seq_one_letter_code
_entity_poly.pdbx_strand_id
1 'polypeptide(L)'
;MLIKVRDGEKRRNELRRKVVLFHQDNARPYVSTMTGWTLYNLEWDLMQHPPYSPNMAPSAFYLFSHLQLHLDGAIFNSNEEVINEIHLFLDSRTPQFFAEGIEKLSKRWQTIVDLNGDYYHH
;
A
#
# COMPACT_ATOMS: atom_id res chain seq x y z
N MET A 1 -21.55 17.77 -18.29
CA MET A 1 -20.08 17.68 -18.26
C MET A 1 -19.72 16.22 -18.39
N LEU A 2 -19.27 15.78 -19.56
CA LEU A 2 -19.06 14.37 -19.90
C LEU A 2 -17.76 13.87 -19.25
N ILE A 3 -17.87 12.98 -18.27
CA ILE A 3 -16.72 12.24 -17.73
C ILE A 3 -16.34 11.21 -18.78
N LYS A 4 -15.19 11.40 -19.43
CA LYS A 4 -14.60 10.35 -20.27
C LYS A 4 -14.10 9.25 -19.35
N VAL A 5 -14.86 8.17 -19.24
CA VAL A 5 -14.37 6.88 -18.75
C VAL A 5 -13.30 6.44 -19.75
N ARG A 6 -12.04 6.35 -19.31
CA ARG A 6 -10.94 5.88 -20.15
C ARG A 6 -11.05 4.36 -20.21
N ASP A 7 -11.45 3.90 -21.38
CA ASP A 7 -11.54 2.50 -21.78
C ASP A 7 -10.17 1.80 -21.65
N GLY A 8 -10.18 0.57 -21.13
CA GLY A 8 -9.04 -0.15 -20.57
C GLY A 8 -8.07 -0.78 -21.57
N GLU A 9 -8.15 -0.44 -22.87
CA GLU A 9 -7.32 -1.05 -23.89
C GLU A 9 -6.81 -0.02 -24.89
N LYS A 10 -5.60 0.49 -24.67
CA LYS A 10 -4.57 0.88 -25.68
C LYS A 10 -3.53 1.84 -25.09
N ARG A 11 -2.48 1.28 -24.47
CA ARG A 11 -1.10 1.80 -24.52
C ARG A 11 -0.10 0.65 -24.37
N ARG A 12 -0.05 -0.23 -25.37
CA ARG A 12 1.13 -1.07 -25.59
C ARG A 12 2.14 -0.22 -26.38
N ASN A 13 3.30 -0.01 -25.75
CA ASN A 13 4.57 0.51 -26.29
C ASN A 13 4.67 1.99 -26.66
N GLU A 14 4.99 2.81 -25.65
CA GLU A 14 5.93 3.93 -25.80
C GLU A 14 6.92 3.82 -24.64
N LEU A 15 8.22 3.64 -24.95
CA LEU A 15 9.41 3.79 -24.07
C LEU A 15 9.18 3.52 -22.59
N ARG A 16 9.74 2.43 -22.03
CA ARG A 16 9.74 2.09 -20.59
C ARG A 16 10.22 3.27 -19.71
N ARG A 17 9.36 4.26 -19.47
CA ARG A 17 9.45 5.18 -18.35
C ARG A 17 9.33 4.29 -17.12
N LYS A 18 10.25 4.44 -16.17
CA LYS A 18 10.10 3.83 -14.85
C LYS A 18 8.95 4.55 -14.17
N VAL A 19 7.73 4.15 -14.48
CA VAL A 19 6.53 4.65 -13.82
C VAL A 19 6.52 4.07 -12.42
N VAL A 20 6.38 4.93 -11.42
CA VAL A 20 6.16 4.50 -10.03
C VAL A 20 4.70 4.09 -9.92
N LEU A 21 4.47 2.83 -9.58
CA LEU A 21 3.15 2.34 -9.19
C LEU A 21 2.94 2.69 -7.72
N PHE A 22 1.97 3.57 -7.46
CA PHE A 22 1.66 4.05 -6.12
C PHE A 22 0.42 3.34 -5.58
N HIS A 23 0.51 2.71 -4.41
CA HIS A 23 -0.58 2.01 -3.77
C HIS A 23 -0.93 2.67 -2.42
N GLN A 24 -2.19 3.07 -2.27
CA GLN A 24 -2.75 3.66 -1.05
C GLN A 24 -4.21 3.21 -0.91
N ASP A 25 -4.78 3.37 0.29
CA ASP A 25 -6.20 3.11 0.51
C ASP A 25 -7.08 4.29 0.07
N ASN A 26 -8.40 4.11 0.14
CA ASN A 26 -9.38 5.08 -0.33
C ASN A 26 -9.82 6.09 0.75
N ALA A 27 -8.97 6.38 1.74
CA ALA A 27 -9.32 7.38 2.75
C ALA A 27 -9.63 8.73 2.09
N ARG A 28 -10.58 9.48 2.64
CA ARG A 28 -11.08 10.74 2.03
C ARG A 28 -9.99 11.73 1.62
N PRO A 29 -8.92 11.95 2.41
CA PRO A 29 -7.83 12.84 1.98
C PRO A 29 -7.10 12.35 0.73
N TYR A 30 -6.97 11.04 0.56
CA TYR A 30 -6.19 10.41 -0.51
C TYR A 30 -6.89 10.37 -1.87
N VAL A 31 -8.22 10.43 -1.87
CA VAL A 31 -9.05 10.53 -3.08
C VAL A 31 -9.39 11.98 -3.45
N SER A 32 -8.78 12.95 -2.77
CA SER A 32 -9.01 14.38 -3.04
C SER A 32 -8.47 14.79 -4.41
N THR A 33 -9.08 15.83 -4.99
CA THR A 33 -8.60 16.44 -6.25
C THR A 33 -7.15 16.90 -6.13
N MET A 34 -6.75 17.43 -4.96
CA MET A 34 -5.38 17.88 -4.72
C MET A 34 -4.39 16.71 -4.81
N THR A 35 -4.69 15.59 -4.16
CA THR A 35 -3.85 14.38 -4.21
C THR A 35 -3.73 13.85 -5.64
N GLY A 36 -4.84 13.82 -6.40
CA GLY A 36 -4.82 13.43 -7.81
C GLY A 36 -3.91 14.31 -8.66
N TRP A 37 -3.94 15.63 -8.46
CA TRP A 37 -3.02 16.57 -9.13
C TRP A 37 -1.56 16.35 -8.74
N THR A 38 -1.28 16.09 -7.46
CA THR A 38 0.07 15.79 -7.00
C THR A 38 0.61 14.51 -7.66
N LEU A 39 -0.18 13.43 -7.70
CA LEU A 39 0.24 12.17 -8.34
C LEU A 39 0.50 12.35 -9.83
N TYR A 40 -0.34 13.14 -10.52
CA TYR A 40 -0.12 13.50 -11.92
C TYR A 40 1.20 14.25 -12.13
N ASN A 41 1.49 15.27 -11.30
CA ASN A 41 2.73 16.05 -11.39
C ASN A 41 3.98 15.22 -11.07
N LEU A 42 3.84 14.20 -10.21
CA LEU A 42 4.91 13.24 -9.90
C LEU A 42 5.09 12.17 -10.99
N GLU A 43 4.21 12.10 -11.98
CA GLU A 43 4.13 11.02 -12.97
C GLU A 43 3.97 9.62 -12.33
N TRP A 44 3.21 9.54 -11.24
CA TRP A 44 2.93 8.29 -10.53
C TRP A 44 1.57 7.72 -10.93
N ASP A 45 1.53 6.42 -11.21
CA ASP A 45 0.31 5.71 -11.53
C ASP A 45 -0.32 5.15 -10.25
N LEU A 46 -1.51 5.63 -9.93
CA LEU A 46 -2.28 5.14 -8.78
C LEU A 46 -2.85 3.75 -9.07
N MET A 47 -2.49 2.78 -8.24
CA MET A 47 -3.09 1.45 -8.23
C MET A 47 -4.48 1.48 -7.62
N GLN A 48 -5.43 0.80 -8.26
CA GLN A 48 -6.79 0.67 -7.74
C GLN A 48 -6.79 -0.15 -6.44
N HIS A 49 -7.42 0.39 -5.40
CA HIS A 49 -7.62 -0.30 -4.12
C HIS A 49 -9.13 -0.47 -3.87
N PRO A 50 -9.64 -1.67 -3.60
CA PRO A 50 -11.05 -1.85 -3.28
C PRO A 50 -11.38 -1.27 -1.88
N PRO A 51 -12.61 -0.75 -1.67
CA PRO A 51 -13.05 -0.35 -0.34
C PRO A 51 -12.95 -1.48 0.70
N TYR A 52 -12.74 -1.12 1.98
CA TYR A 52 -12.77 -2.04 3.13
C TYR A 52 -11.87 -3.28 3.02
N SER A 53 -10.69 -3.12 2.39
CA SER A 53 -9.80 -4.22 2.03
C SER A 53 -8.41 -4.13 2.68
N PRO A 54 -8.32 -4.09 4.03
CA PRO A 54 -7.04 -3.98 4.73
C PRO A 54 -6.09 -5.14 4.41
N ASN A 55 -6.64 -6.34 4.13
CA ASN A 55 -5.88 -7.52 3.70
C ASN A 55 -5.18 -7.36 2.34
N MET A 56 -5.46 -6.27 1.60
CA MET A 56 -4.86 -5.94 0.30
C MET A 56 -3.80 -4.84 0.39
N ALA A 57 -3.44 -4.37 1.59
CA ALA A 57 -2.38 -3.38 1.78
C ALA A 57 -1.17 -4.02 2.47
N PRO A 58 0.02 -4.10 1.81
CA PRO A 58 1.25 -4.62 2.42
C PRO A 58 1.63 -3.92 3.72
N SER A 59 1.36 -2.61 3.81
CA SER A 59 1.56 -1.86 5.05
C SER A 59 0.72 -2.42 6.20
N ALA A 60 -0.53 -2.80 5.95
CA ALA A 60 -1.45 -3.28 6.97
C ALA A 60 -1.17 -4.73 7.38
N PHE A 61 -1.12 -5.67 6.42
CA PHE A 61 -1.02 -7.10 6.74
C PHE A 61 0.41 -7.58 7.04
N TYR A 62 1.42 -6.77 6.73
CA TYR A 62 2.82 -7.17 6.87
C TYR A 62 3.60 -6.18 7.73
N LEU A 63 3.80 -4.93 7.27
CA LEU A 63 4.66 -3.98 7.99
C LEU A 63 4.12 -3.67 9.40
N PHE A 64 2.87 -3.23 9.49
CA PHE A 64 2.24 -2.87 10.76
C PHE A 64 1.97 -4.08 11.64
N SER A 65 1.71 -5.26 11.07
CA SER A 65 1.60 -6.49 11.87
C SER A 65 2.92 -6.83 12.58
N HIS A 66 4.07 -6.72 11.90
CA HIS A 66 5.37 -6.94 12.53
C HIS A 66 5.75 -5.82 13.50
N LEU A 67 5.40 -4.56 13.17
CA LEU A 67 5.61 -3.44 14.08
C LEU A 67 4.77 -3.60 15.36
N GLN A 68 3.52 -4.02 15.24
CA GLN A 68 2.66 -4.27 16.40
C GLN A 68 3.24 -5.35 17.31
N LEU A 69 3.77 -6.44 16.74
CA LEU A 69 4.46 -7.48 17.51
C LEU A 69 5.74 -6.96 18.18
N HIS A 70 6.49 -6.08 17.50
CA HIS A 70 7.70 -5.46 18.04
C HIS A 70 7.39 -4.52 19.21
N LEU A 71 6.27 -3.80 19.15
CA LEU A 71 5.83 -2.86 20.18
C LEU A 71 4.99 -3.52 21.28
N ASP A 72 4.71 -4.82 21.19
CA ASP A 72 3.78 -5.49 22.10
C ASP A 72 4.29 -5.45 23.55
N GLY A 73 3.43 -5.00 24.46
CA GLY A 73 3.77 -4.83 25.88
C GLY A 73 4.72 -3.65 26.20
N ALA A 74 5.19 -2.89 25.21
CA ALA A 74 6.02 -1.72 25.46
C ALA A 74 5.21 -0.56 26.08
N ILE A 75 5.82 0.13 27.04
CA ILE A 75 5.26 1.35 27.65
C ILE A 75 6.21 2.50 27.33
N PHE A 76 5.68 3.52 26.67
CA PHE A 76 6.43 4.72 26.29
C PHE A 76 5.94 5.91 27.10
N ASN A 77 6.88 6.74 27.56
CA ASN A 77 6.62 7.90 28.40
C ASN A 77 6.64 9.22 27.61
N SER A 78 7.03 9.17 26.33
CA SER A 78 7.07 10.33 25.44
C SER A 78 6.87 9.94 23.98
N ASN A 79 6.57 10.94 23.14
CA ASN A 79 6.50 10.73 21.70
C ASN A 79 7.88 10.45 21.09
N GLU A 80 8.93 11.04 21.66
CA GLU A 80 10.30 10.84 21.23
C GLU A 80 10.73 9.38 21.40
N GLU A 81 10.33 8.74 22.49
CA GLU A 81 10.59 7.30 22.71
C GLU A 81 9.91 6.44 21.63
N VAL A 82 8.63 6.72 21.31
CA VAL A 82 7.91 6.00 20.24
C VAL A 82 8.57 6.20 18.87
N ILE A 83 8.94 7.44 18.54
CA ILE A 83 9.58 7.77 17.26
C ILE A 83 10.92 7.04 17.14
N ASN A 84 11.74 7.06 18.20
CA ASN A 84 13.02 6.36 18.21
C ASN A 84 12.84 4.84 18.05
N GLU A 85 11.86 4.25 18.73
CA GLU A 85 11.60 2.81 18.63
C GLU A 85 11.13 2.42 17.21
N ILE A 86 10.31 3.24 16.56
CA ILE A 86 9.91 3.03 15.16
C ILE A 86 11.13 3.13 14.23
N HIS A 87 12.03 4.10 14.43
CA HIS A 87 13.26 4.20 13.66
C HIS A 87 14.14 2.96 13.82
N LEU A 88 14.37 2.51 15.06
CA LEU A 88 15.10 1.28 15.34
C LEU A 88 14.46 0.06 14.68
N PHE A 89 13.14 -0.05 14.76
CA PHE A 89 12.41 -1.13 14.09
C PHE A 89 12.67 -1.11 12.59
N LEU A 90 12.53 0.04 11.91
CA LEU A 90 12.70 0.17 10.46
C LEU A 90 14.14 -0.08 10.02
N ASP A 91 15.11 0.49 10.73
CA ASP A 91 16.54 0.36 10.42
C ASP A 91 17.05 -1.08 10.65
N SER A 92 16.40 -1.83 11.54
CA SER A 92 16.70 -3.25 11.75
C SER A 92 16.20 -4.18 10.63
N ARG A 93 15.30 -3.71 9.75
CA ARG A 93 14.74 -4.55 8.67
C ARG A 93 15.66 -4.59 7.46
N THR A 94 15.86 -5.80 6.96
CA THR A 94 16.63 -5.99 5.72
C THR A 94 15.82 -5.54 4.51
N PRO A 95 16.46 -5.19 3.37
CA PRO A 95 15.74 -4.97 2.12
C PRO A 95 14.83 -6.14 1.73
N GLN A 96 15.24 -7.38 2.06
CA GLN A 96 14.47 -8.59 1.82
C GLN A 96 13.15 -8.61 2.60
N PHE A 97 13.13 -8.10 3.84
CA PHE A 97 11.89 -8.00 4.62
C PHE A 97 10.83 -7.19 3.87
N PHE A 98 11.19 -6.04 3.31
CA PHE A 98 10.25 -5.20 2.55
C PHE A 98 9.84 -5.86 1.24
N ALA A 99 10.78 -6.50 0.53
CA ALA A 99 10.49 -7.23 -0.71
C ALA A 99 9.46 -8.34 -0.46
N GLU A 100 9.61 -9.13 0.59
CA GLU A 100 8.67 -10.19 0.96
C GLU A 100 7.26 -9.67 1.23
N GLY A 101 7.13 -8.52 1.90
CA GLY A 101 5.84 -7.88 2.14
C GLY A 101 5.11 -7.54 0.84
N ILE A 102 5.84 -7.02 -0.16
CA ILE A 102 5.32 -6.71 -1.49
C ILE A 102 5.03 -7.98 -2.29
N GLU A 103 5.90 -8.99 -2.26
CA GLU A 103 5.71 -10.24 -3.00
C GLU A 103 4.48 -11.02 -2.50
N LYS A 104 4.20 -10.98 -1.19
CA LYS A 104 3.00 -11.60 -0.60
C LYS A 104 1.69 -11.00 -1.12
N LEU A 105 1.71 -9.79 -1.68
CA LEU A 105 0.54 -9.12 -2.25
C LEU A 105 -0.07 -9.94 -3.40
N SER A 106 0.77 -10.45 -4.30
CA SER A 106 0.33 -11.26 -5.45
C SER A 106 -0.44 -12.51 -5.01
N LYS A 107 0.13 -13.25 -4.04
CA LYS A 107 -0.51 -14.45 -3.49
C LYS A 107 -1.83 -14.11 -2.79
N ARG A 108 -1.89 -13.02 -2.02
CA ARG A 108 -3.12 -12.60 -1.33
C ARG A 108 -4.22 -12.20 -2.31
N TRP A 109 -3.89 -11.46 -3.37
CA TRP A 109 -4.86 -11.12 -4.41
C TRP A 109 -5.40 -12.34 -5.11
N GLN A 110 -4.55 -13.31 -5.44
CA GLN A 110 -5.02 -14.56 -6.04
C GLN A 110 -6.02 -15.25 -5.12
N THR A 111 -5.73 -15.38 -3.82
CA THR A 111 -6.69 -16.01 -2.91
C THR A 111 -8.00 -15.23 -2.79
N ILE A 112 -7.97 -13.90 -2.80
CA ILE A 112 -9.20 -13.09 -2.76
C ILE A 112 -10.05 -13.35 -4.00
N VAL A 113 -9.42 -13.48 -5.17
CA VAL A 113 -10.10 -13.86 -6.42
C VAL A 113 -10.70 -15.26 -6.29
N ASP A 114 -9.94 -16.23 -5.77
CA ASP A 114 -10.39 -17.61 -5.58
C ASP A 114 -11.55 -17.72 -4.58
N LEU A 115 -11.63 -16.78 -3.63
CA LEU A 115 -12.72 -16.63 -2.66
C LEU A 115 -13.87 -15.73 -3.16
N ASN A 116 -13.92 -15.40 -4.45
CA ASN A 116 -14.95 -14.50 -5.03
C ASN A 116 -15.08 -13.14 -4.32
N GLY A 117 -13.98 -12.62 -3.78
CA GLY A 117 -13.95 -11.34 -3.05
C GLY A 117 -14.23 -11.44 -1.56
N ASP A 118 -14.49 -12.65 -1.02
CA ASP A 118 -14.62 -12.85 0.42
C ASP A 118 -13.28 -12.66 1.14
N TYR A 119 -13.37 -12.35 2.44
CA TYR A 119 -12.20 -12.10 3.26
C TYR A 119 -11.31 -13.34 3.36
N TYR A 120 -10.02 -13.13 3.12
CA TYR A 120 -8.98 -14.09 3.46
C TYR A 120 -8.90 -14.30 4.98
N HIS A 121 -9.36 -15.45 5.46
CA HIS A 121 -9.12 -15.88 6.85
C HIS A 121 -7.66 -16.35 6.99
N HIS A 122 -6.99 -15.84 8.01
CA HIS A 122 -5.58 -16.12 8.32
C HIS A 122 -5.41 -17.52 8.89
#